data_AF-A0A9P6YPK3-F1
#
_entry.id   AF-A0A9P6YPK3-F1
#
_cell.length_a   1.000
_cell.length_b   1.000
_cell.length_c   1.000
_cell.angle_alpha   90.00
_cell.angle_beta   90.00
_cell.angle_gamma   90.00
#
_symmetry.space_group_name_H-M   'P 1'
#
loop_
_entity.id
_entity.type
_entity.pdbx_description
1 polymer ?
#
loop_
_entity_poly.entity_id
_entity_poly.type
_entity_poly.pdbx_seq_one_letter_code
_entity_poly.pdbx_strand_id
1 'polypeptide(L)'
;MPIGFSSLQELANHPLPAEEIDSLLSTFSKERKRLICPNCNQQDHFRRHDSTKPDPPHFLFRCNKLPIHKKGTLADPGNFRLNSLTSIFRKTLELCLQNDIQFYNPPIDIVQSGFRECRGSLDQDVCLAEIGQILCIHHKVKPTLVFFDIKPAYDTVDRNLVW
;
A
#
# COMPACT_ATOMS: atom_id res chain seq x y z
N MET A 1 23.65 -2.97 -16.12
CA MET A 1 24.26 -4.19 -15.56
C MET A 1 23.38 -4.64 -14.41
N PRO A 2 22.92 -5.90 -14.33
CA PRO A 2 22.14 -6.35 -13.20
C PRO A 2 23.09 -6.59 -12.03
N ILE A 3 22.79 -5.95 -10.89
CA ILE A 3 23.45 -6.23 -9.62
C ILE A 3 23.05 -7.66 -9.23
N GLY A 4 24.04 -8.54 -9.06
CA GLY A 4 23.78 -9.95 -8.79
C GLY A 4 23.04 -10.15 -7.45
N PHE A 5 22.10 -11.08 -7.42
CA PHE A 5 21.32 -11.45 -6.22
C PHE A 5 22.20 -11.73 -4.99
N SER A 6 23.43 -12.21 -5.19
CA SER A 6 24.40 -12.48 -4.13
C SER A 6 24.86 -11.23 -3.36
N SER A 7 24.96 -10.06 -3.99
CA SER A 7 25.45 -8.85 -3.32
C SER A 7 24.40 -8.16 -2.44
N LEU A 8 23.11 -8.36 -2.71
CA LEU A 8 22.02 -7.83 -1.88
C LEU A 8 21.91 -8.60 -0.55
N GLN A 9 22.23 -9.89 -0.57
CA GLN A 9 22.19 -10.76 0.61
C GLN A 9 23.36 -10.49 1.57
N GLU A 10 24.52 -10.05 1.06
CA GLU A 10 25.64 -9.56 1.88
C GLU A 10 25.32 -8.20 2.52
N LEU A 11 24.65 -7.29 1.81
CA LEU A 11 24.22 -5.99 2.36
C LEU A 11 23.18 -6.12 3.48
N ALA A 12 22.29 -7.11 3.42
CA ALA A 12 21.24 -7.33 4.42
C ALA A 12 21.75 -7.76 5.81
N ASN A 13 23.00 -8.23 5.91
CA ASN A 13 23.60 -8.73 7.16
C ASN A 13 24.44 -7.70 7.91
N HIS A 14 24.61 -6.50 7.36
CA HIS A 14 25.31 -5.43 8.05
C HIS A 14 24.32 -4.58 8.86
N PRO A 15 24.58 -4.32 10.16
CA PRO A 15 23.78 -3.38 10.94
C PRO A 15 23.76 -2.03 10.22
N LEU A 16 22.58 -1.42 10.10
CA LEU A 16 22.46 -0.08 9.55
C LEU A 16 23.36 0.88 10.35
N PRO A 17 24.06 1.82 9.69
CA PRO A 17 24.80 2.87 10.36
C PRO A 17 23.92 3.63 11.36
N ALA A 18 24.51 4.09 12.46
CA ALA A 18 23.76 4.82 13.50
C ALA A 18 22.99 6.03 12.95
N GLU A 19 23.56 6.73 11.96
CA GLU A 19 22.93 7.86 11.28
C GLU A 19 21.66 7.47 10.52
N GLU A 20 21.66 6.31 9.84
CA GLU A 20 20.47 5.79 9.14
C GLU A 20 19.40 5.37 10.13
N ILE A 21 19.79 4.79 11.27
CA ILE A 21 18.87 4.44 12.36
C ILE A 21 18.23 5.72 12.92
N ASP A 22 19.01 6.76 13.20
CA ASP A 22 18.48 8.03 13.73
C ASP A 22 17.54 8.71 12.73
N SER A 23 17.89 8.69 11.45
CA SER A 23 17.04 9.19 10.36
C SER A 23 15.71 8.43 10.27
N LEU A 24 15.75 7.10 10.37
CA LEU A 24 14.56 6.26 10.38
C LEU A 24 13.70 6.54 11.62
N LEU A 25 14.30 6.65 12.80
CA LEU A 25 13.59 6.95 14.05
C LEU A 25 12.94 8.33 14.02
N SER A 26 13.62 9.33 13.43
CA SER A 26 13.08 10.66 13.21
C SER A 26 11.86 10.62 12.28
N THR A 27 11.97 9.92 11.15
CA THR A 27 10.89 9.75 10.18
C THR A 27 9.71 8.99 10.78
N PHE A 28 9.98 7.90 11.51
CA PHE A 28 8.96 7.14 12.23
C PHE A 28 8.21 8.01 13.24
N SER A 29 8.93 8.85 13.99
CA SER A 29 8.33 9.76 14.97
C SER A 29 7.45 10.81 14.29
N LYS A 30 7.85 11.33 13.14
CA LYS A 30 7.07 12.26 12.32
C LYS A 30 5.80 11.60 11.79
N GLU A 31 5.91 10.43 11.17
CA GLU A 31 4.78 9.71 10.58
C GLU A 31 3.79 9.22 11.65
N ARG A 32 4.29 8.76 12.79
CA ARG A 32 3.46 8.40 13.94
C ARG A 32 2.57 9.57 14.37
N LYS A 33 3.13 10.78 14.49
CA LYS A 33 2.37 11.98 14.88
C LYS A 33 1.28 12.32 13.85
N ARG A 34 1.53 12.07 12.57
CA ARG A 34 0.56 12.30 11.47
C ARG A 34 -0.65 11.36 11.55
N LEU A 35 -0.46 10.13 12.05
CA LEU A 35 -1.53 9.14 12.17
C LEU A 35 -2.37 9.27 13.45
N ILE A 36 -1.95 10.08 14.41
CA ILE A 36 -2.69 10.33 15.64
C ILE A 36 -3.87 11.26 15.32
N CYS A 37 -5.10 10.77 15.55
CA CYS A 37 -6.30 11.59 15.45
C CYS A 37 -6.24 12.73 16.49
N PRO A 38 -6.31 14.01 16.08
CA PRO A 38 -6.23 15.14 17.01
C PRO A 38 -7.31 15.09 18.11
N ASN A 39 -8.53 14.69 17.73
CA ASN A 39 -9.66 14.56 18.65
C ASN A 39 -9.43 13.43 19.67
N CYS A 40 -8.99 12.25 19.22
CA CYS A 40 -8.71 11.14 20.13
C CYS A 40 -7.49 11.39 21.03
N ASN A 41 -6.55 12.23 20.60
CA ASN A 41 -5.41 12.66 21.39
C ASN A 41 -5.80 13.64 22.49
N GLN A 42 -6.72 14.56 22.20
CA GLN A 42 -7.29 15.48 23.20
C GLN A 42 -8.14 14.74 24.24
N GLN A 43 -8.74 13.61 23.86
CA GLN A 43 -9.55 12.76 24.73
C GLN A 43 -8.72 11.72 25.50
N ASP A 44 -7.37 11.75 25.41
CA ASP A 44 -6.45 10.76 26.01
C ASP A 44 -6.81 9.29 25.68
N HIS A 45 -7.51 9.05 24.56
CA HIS A 45 -7.90 7.71 24.13
C HIS A 45 -6.71 6.87 23.66
N PHE A 46 -5.61 7.52 23.27
CA PHE A 46 -4.34 6.84 23.02
C PHE A 46 -3.65 6.59 24.36
N ARG A 47 -3.88 5.41 24.95
CA ARG A 47 -3.18 4.98 26.18
C ARG A 47 -1.67 5.20 26.03
N ARG A 48 -1.10 5.99 26.94
CA ARG A 48 0.34 5.95 27.22
C ARG A 48 0.62 4.59 27.87
N HIS A 49 1.63 3.89 27.38
CA HIS A 49 2.04 2.58 27.87
C HIS A 49 2.72 2.72 29.25
N ASP A 50 1.94 3.05 30.29
CA ASP A 50 2.37 2.93 31.69
C ASP A 50 1.77 1.67 32.34
N SER A 51 1.31 0.72 31.52
CA SER A 51 0.89 -0.61 31.99
C SER A 51 2.12 -1.44 32.33
N THR A 52 2.31 -1.73 33.61
CA THR A 52 3.31 -2.67 34.14
C THR A 52 2.94 -4.13 33.93
N LYS A 53 1.80 -4.42 33.28
CA LYS A 53 1.41 -5.79 32.97
C LYS A 53 2.25 -6.30 31.80
N PRO A 54 2.88 -7.49 31.94
CA PRO A 54 3.56 -8.14 30.83
C PRO A 54 2.49 -8.71 29.89
N ASP A 55 1.80 -7.83 29.17
CA ASP A 55 1.03 -8.27 28.02
C ASP A 55 2.07 -8.87 27.05
N PRO A 56 1.91 -10.13 26.60
CA PRO A 56 2.85 -10.74 25.67
C PRO A 56 3.01 -9.79 24.48
N PRO A 57 4.24 -9.59 23.96
CA PRO A 57 4.52 -8.56 22.97
C PRO A 57 3.47 -8.65 21.88
N HIS A 58 2.56 -7.67 21.87
CA HIS A 58 1.45 -7.64 20.94
C HIS A 58 2.07 -7.84 19.57
N PHE A 59 1.71 -8.93 18.87
CA PHE A 59 2.37 -9.36 17.63
C PHE A 59 2.40 -8.19 16.64
N LEU A 60 3.50 -7.43 16.60
CA LEU A 60 3.60 -6.13 15.94
C LEU A 60 3.24 -6.21 14.45
N PHE A 61 3.45 -7.40 13.87
CA PHE A 61 3.24 -7.70 12.47
C PHE A 61 1.93 -8.47 12.17
N ARG A 62 1.17 -8.88 13.20
CA ARG A 62 -0.13 -9.55 13.00
C ARG A 62 -1.16 -8.53 12.50
N CYS A 63 -2.02 -8.98 11.59
CA CYS A 63 -3.16 -8.20 11.11
C CYS A 63 -4.47 -8.84 11.56
N ASN A 64 -5.47 -8.00 11.86
CA ASN A 64 -6.83 -8.44 12.12
C ASN A 64 -7.62 -8.37 10.83
N LYS A 65 -8.31 -9.46 10.49
CA LYS A 65 -9.14 -9.54 9.28
C LYS A 65 -10.56 -9.08 9.63
N LEU A 66 -11.00 -7.96 9.06
CA LEU A 66 -12.35 -7.43 9.25
C LEU A 66 -13.16 -7.57 7.96
N PRO A 67 -14.28 -8.31 7.98
CA PRO A 67 -15.15 -8.43 6.83
C PRO A 67 -15.91 -7.10 6.62
N ILE A 68 -15.78 -6.51 5.44
CA ILE A 68 -16.58 -5.34 5.04
C ILE A 68 -17.56 -5.76 3.95
N HIS A 69 -18.85 -5.58 4.19
CA HIS A 69 -19.89 -5.91 3.20
C HIS A 69 -19.73 -5.02 1.94
N LYS A 70 -19.81 -5.63 0.75
CA LYS A 70 -19.70 -4.94 -0.54
C LYS A 70 -21.07 -4.66 -1.16
N LYS A 71 -21.76 -5.74 -1.56
CA LYS A 71 -23.03 -5.74 -2.32
C LYS A 71 -23.69 -7.11 -2.17
N GLY A 72 -24.99 -7.22 -2.44
CA GLY A 72 -25.71 -8.50 -2.39
C GLY A 72 -26.17 -8.90 -0.98
N THR A 73 -26.56 -10.16 -0.81
CA THR A 73 -27.15 -10.66 0.45
C THR A 73 -26.11 -10.81 1.55
N LEU A 74 -26.51 -10.58 2.80
CA LEU A 74 -25.64 -10.72 3.98
C LEU A 74 -25.33 -12.19 4.34
N ALA A 75 -26.13 -13.12 3.83
CA ALA A 75 -25.97 -14.56 4.09
C ALA A 75 -24.83 -15.20 3.26
N ASP A 76 -24.40 -14.55 2.18
CA ASP A 76 -23.32 -15.06 1.32
C ASP A 76 -21.97 -14.45 1.73
N PRO A 77 -21.00 -15.25 2.19
CA PRO A 77 -19.68 -14.75 2.58
C PRO A 77 -18.89 -14.15 1.42
N GLY A 78 -19.19 -14.51 0.16
CA GLY A 78 -18.57 -13.93 -1.03
C GLY A 78 -18.84 -12.44 -1.22
N ASN A 79 -19.90 -11.93 -0.58
CA ASN A 79 -20.29 -10.53 -0.60
C ASN A 79 -19.48 -9.64 0.35
N PHE A 80 -18.53 -10.22 1.09
CA PHE A 80 -17.64 -9.49 1.99
C PHE A 80 -16.24 -9.31 1.39
N ARG A 81 -15.54 -8.25 1.83
CA ARG A 81 -14.15 -7.92 1.48
C ARG A 81 -13.26 -8.15 2.69
N LEU A 82 -12.20 -8.91 2.43
CA LEU A 82 -11.09 -9.35 3.28
C LEU A 82 -10.20 -8.29 3.95
N ASN A 83 -10.70 -7.22 4.59
CA ASN A 83 -9.79 -6.10 4.90
C ASN A 83 -8.86 -6.41 6.08
N SER A 84 -7.56 -6.23 5.88
CA SER A 84 -6.54 -6.48 6.90
C SER A 84 -6.22 -5.18 7.63
N LEU A 85 -6.59 -5.07 8.90
CA LEU A 85 -6.13 -4.00 9.77
C LEU A 85 -4.77 -4.36 10.35
N THR A 86 -3.76 -3.58 10.01
CA THR A 86 -2.41 -3.67 10.58
C THR A 86 -2.30 -2.86 11.86
N SER A 87 -1.32 -3.19 12.69
CA SER A 87 -1.00 -2.36 13.86
C SER A 87 -0.58 -0.95 13.41
N ILE A 88 -0.79 0.06 14.26
CA ILE A 88 -0.30 1.42 14.01
C ILE A 88 1.21 1.41 13.78
N PHE A 89 1.95 0.62 14.56
CA PHE A 89 3.39 0.44 14.40
C PHE A 89 3.74 0.00 12.97
N ARG A 90 3.11 -1.07 12.49
CA ARG A 90 3.35 -1.59 11.14
C ARG A 90 2.96 -0.58 10.06
N LYS A 91 1.82 0.09 10.20
CA LYS A 91 1.38 1.13 9.26
C LYS A 91 2.38 2.30 9.20
N THR A 92 2.90 2.75 10.34
CA THR A 92 3.93 3.79 10.39
C THR A 92 5.22 3.32 9.73
N LEU A 93 5.65 2.08 9.98
CA LEU A 93 6.83 1.51 9.34
C LEU A 93 6.67 1.45 7.82
N GLU A 94 5.53 0.96 7.33
CA GLU A 94 5.21 0.92 5.90
C GLU A 94 5.25 2.33 5.27
N LEU A 95 4.79 3.37 5.98
CA LEU A 95 4.89 4.77 5.51
C LEU A 95 6.33 5.29 5.48
N CYS A 96 7.19 4.88 6.43
CA CYS A 96 8.60 5.28 6.41
C CYS A 96 9.31 4.68 5.20
N LEU A 97 9.03 3.41 4.90
CA LEU A 97 9.62 2.68 3.77
C LEU A 97 9.02 3.08 2.41
N GLN A 98 7.86 3.73 2.39
CA GLN A 98 7.12 4.00 1.17
C GLN A 98 7.94 4.79 0.14
N ASN A 99 8.63 5.84 0.58
CA ASN A 99 9.42 6.68 -0.33
C ASN A 99 10.59 5.90 -0.93
N ASP A 100 11.28 5.10 -0.12
CA ASP A 100 12.41 4.28 -0.57
C ASP A 100 11.94 3.23 -1.58
N ILE A 101 10.85 2.52 -1.26
CA ILE A 101 10.24 1.54 -2.17
C ILE A 101 9.84 2.21 -3.49
N GLN A 102 9.21 3.39 -3.44
CA GLN A 102 8.84 4.12 -4.65
C GLN A 102 10.06 4.59 -5.47
N PHE A 103 11.15 4.95 -4.81
CA PHE A 103 12.38 5.38 -5.46
C PHE A 103 13.08 4.23 -6.20
N TYR A 104 13.12 3.04 -5.61
CA TYR A 104 13.76 1.86 -6.22
C TYR A 104 12.85 1.08 -7.17
N ASN A 105 11.54 1.34 -7.16
CA ASN A 105 10.61 0.69 -8.08
C ASN A 105 10.91 1.07 -9.54
N PRO A 106 10.74 0.13 -10.48
CA PRO A 106 10.87 0.44 -11.90
C PRO A 106 9.84 1.50 -12.32
N PRO A 107 10.13 2.27 -13.39
CA PRO A 107 9.19 3.24 -13.93
C PRO A 107 7.84 2.58 -14.24
N ILE A 108 6.78 3.14 -13.68
CA ILE A 108 5.40 2.70 -13.92
C ILE A 108 4.96 3.20 -15.30
N ASP A 109 4.18 2.39 -16.02
CA ASP A 109 3.63 2.77 -17.32
C ASP A 109 2.87 4.11 -17.24
N ILE A 110 2.99 4.92 -18.29
CA ILE A 110 2.29 6.20 -18.41
C ILE A 110 0.76 6.03 -18.38
N VAL A 111 0.22 4.89 -18.84
CA VAL A 111 -1.22 4.63 -18.84
C VAL A 111 -1.74 4.12 -17.49
N GLN A 112 -0.85 3.66 -16.59
CA GLN A 112 -1.27 3.20 -15.27
C GLN A 112 -1.49 4.38 -14.33
N SER A 113 -2.69 4.50 -13.78
CA SER A 113 -3.07 5.61 -12.88
C SER A 113 -3.46 5.19 -11.47
N GLY A 114 -3.82 3.92 -11.25
CA GLY A 114 -4.19 3.44 -9.92
C GLY A 114 -3.07 3.65 -8.89
N PHE A 115 -3.42 4.17 -7.72
CA PHE A 115 -2.52 4.37 -6.56
C PHE A 115 -1.32 5.30 -6.82
N ARG A 116 -1.42 6.23 -7.79
CA ARG A 116 -0.39 7.24 -8.06
C ARG A 116 -0.81 8.61 -7.53
N GLU A 117 0.17 9.39 -7.11
CA GLU A 117 -0.06 10.79 -6.76
C GLU A 117 -0.55 11.58 -7.98
N CYS A 118 -1.48 12.51 -7.74
CA CYS A 118 -2.03 13.40 -8.75
C CYS A 118 -2.66 12.68 -9.96
N ARG A 119 -3.17 11.45 -9.78
CA ARG A 119 -3.91 10.71 -10.81
C ARG A 119 -5.17 10.08 -10.23
N GLY A 120 -6.32 10.45 -10.79
CA GLY A 120 -7.64 9.98 -10.40
C GLY A 120 -8.29 9.05 -11.41
N SER A 121 -9.45 8.50 -11.04
CA SER A 121 -10.28 7.72 -11.98
C SER A 121 -10.80 8.58 -13.13
N LEU A 122 -11.09 9.86 -12.87
CA LEU A 122 -11.57 10.78 -13.89
C LEU A 122 -10.54 10.99 -15.01
N ASP A 123 -9.25 11.08 -14.66
CA ASP A 123 -8.19 11.21 -15.66
C ASP A 123 -8.17 10.01 -16.62
N GLN A 124 -8.46 8.81 -16.11
CA GLN A 124 -8.56 7.60 -16.92
C GLN A 124 -9.79 7.59 -17.83
N ASP A 125 -10.93 8.05 -17.34
CA ASP A 125 -12.15 8.15 -18.15
C ASP A 125 -11.97 9.14 -19.30
N VAL A 126 -11.32 10.28 -19.02
CA VAL A 126 -10.98 11.30 -20.05
C VAL A 126 -10.00 10.73 -21.07
N CYS A 127 -8.92 10.10 -20.63
CA CYS A 127 -7.97 9.46 -21.55
C CYS A 127 -8.64 8.40 -22.43
N LEU A 128 -9.52 7.56 -21.84
CA LEU A 128 -10.24 6.55 -22.60
C LEU A 128 -11.17 7.17 -23.67
N ALA A 129 -11.88 8.24 -23.30
CA ALA A 129 -12.75 8.96 -24.22
C ALA A 129 -11.96 9.60 -25.38
N GLU A 130 -10.82 10.22 -25.07
CA GLU A 130 -9.94 10.84 -26.06
C GLU A 130 -9.36 9.80 -27.03
N ILE A 131 -8.83 8.69 -26.52
CA ILE A 131 -8.33 7.58 -27.36
C ILE A 131 -9.46 7.06 -28.26
N GLY A 132 -10.66 6.88 -27.72
CA GLY A 132 -11.83 6.46 -28.50
C GLY A 132 -12.16 7.45 -29.62
N GLN A 133 -12.14 8.75 -29.34
CA GLN A 133 -12.38 9.80 -30.35
C GLN A 133 -11.31 9.80 -31.43
N ILE A 134 -10.03 9.70 -31.07
CA ILE A 134 -8.91 9.68 -32.02
C ILE A 134 -9.05 8.50 -32.98
N LEU A 135 -9.33 7.30 -32.46
CA LEU A 135 -9.53 6.09 -33.28
C LEU A 135 -10.70 6.23 -34.25
N CYS A 136 -11.82 6.78 -33.79
CA CYS A 136 -13.01 6.99 -34.63
C CYS A 136 -12.77 8.05 -35.71
N ILE A 137 -12.22 9.21 -35.34
CA ILE A 137 -12.15 10.39 -36.21
C ILE A 137 -10.97 10.29 -37.18
N HIS A 138 -9.77 9.99 -36.66
CA HIS A 138 -8.53 10.04 -37.45
C HIS A 138 -8.21 8.71 -38.13
N HIS A 139 -8.48 7.59 -37.46
CA HIS A 139 -8.14 6.27 -37.99
C HIS A 139 -9.34 5.54 -38.63
N LYS A 140 -10.56 6.08 -38.51
CA LYS A 140 -11.80 5.46 -38.99
C LYS A 140 -12.01 4.03 -38.48
N VAL A 141 -11.46 3.73 -37.31
CA VAL A 141 -11.61 2.45 -36.63
C VAL A 141 -12.64 2.57 -35.52
N LYS A 142 -13.56 1.61 -35.43
CA LYS A 142 -14.46 1.49 -34.28
C LYS A 142 -13.71 0.81 -33.13
N PRO A 143 -13.45 1.49 -32.00
CA PRO A 143 -12.73 0.89 -30.89
C PRO A 143 -13.55 -0.25 -30.28
N THR A 144 -12.89 -1.35 -29.95
CA THR A 144 -13.45 -2.44 -29.16
C THR A 144 -12.79 -2.41 -27.79
N LEU A 145 -13.59 -2.33 -26.73
CA LEU A 145 -13.10 -2.27 -25.36
C LEU A 145 -13.16 -3.65 -24.71
N VAL A 146 -12.05 -4.03 -24.07
CA VAL A 146 -11.96 -5.26 -23.28
C VAL A 146 -11.70 -4.85 -21.83
N PHE A 147 -12.67 -5.14 -20.96
CA PHE A 147 -12.55 -4.89 -19.52
C PHE A 147 -12.06 -6.15 -18.83
N PHE A 148 -10.91 -6.05 -18.17
CA PHE A 148 -10.29 -7.15 -17.45
C PHE A 148 -10.23 -6.84 -15.96
N ASP A 149 -10.69 -7.77 -15.12
CA ASP A 149 -10.67 -7.66 -13.66
C ASP A 149 -9.99 -8.90 -13.06
N ILE A 150 -8.98 -8.68 -12.22
CA ILE A 150 -8.21 -9.74 -11.57
C ILE A 150 -8.85 -10.06 -10.21
N LYS A 151 -9.51 -11.20 -10.13
CA LYS A 151 -10.06 -11.74 -8.88
C LYS A 151 -8.98 -12.50 -8.11
N PRO A 152 -9.10 -12.54 -6.78
CA PRO A 152 -8.67 -11.50 -5.83
C PRO A 152 -7.16 -11.17 -5.96
N ALA A 153 -6.85 -10.02 -6.57
CA ALA A 153 -5.49 -9.64 -6.96
C ALA A 153 -4.45 -9.73 -5.82
N TYR A 154 -4.71 -9.14 -4.65
CA TYR A 154 -3.72 -9.10 -3.56
C TYR A 154 -3.52 -10.43 -2.83
N ASP A 155 -4.51 -11.31 -2.88
CA ASP A 155 -4.47 -12.61 -2.20
C ASP A 155 -3.83 -13.70 -3.07
N THR A 156 -3.75 -13.48 -4.39
CA THR A 156 -3.26 -14.46 -5.38
C THR A 156 -1.84 -14.18 -5.87
N VAL A 157 -1.19 -13.10 -5.41
CA VAL A 157 0.18 -12.78 -5.81
C VAL A 157 1.15 -13.83 -5.27
N ASP A 158 1.93 -14.44 -6.16
CA ASP A 158 3.04 -15.32 -5.77
C ASP A 158 4.11 -14.51 -5.04
N ARG A 159 4.40 -14.90 -3.80
CA ARG A 159 5.35 -14.20 -2.94
C ARG A 159 6.79 -14.35 -3.42
N ASN A 160 7.13 -15.42 -4.13
CA ASN A 160 8.48 -15.65 -4.67
C ASN A 160 8.79 -14.80 -5.90
N LEU A 161 7.76 -14.17 -6.50
CA LEU A 161 7.95 -13.22 -7.60
C LEU A 161 8.08 -11.77 -7.12
N VAL A 162 7.63 -11.49 -5.89
CA VAL A 162 7.64 -10.14 -5.30
C VAL A 162 8.90 -9.91 -4.47
N TRP A 163 9.41 -10.96 -3.81
CA TRP A 163 10.57 -10.94 -2.91
C TRP A 163 11.57 -11.99 -3.35
#